data_AF-W4LV99-F1
#
_entry.id   AF-W4LV99-F1
#
_cell.length_a   1.000
_cell.length_b   1.000
_cell.length_c   1.000
_cell.angle_alpha   90.00
_cell.angle_beta   90.00
_cell.angle_gamma   90.00
#
_symmetry.space_group_name_H-M   'P 1'
#
loop_
_entity.id
_entity.type
_entity.pdbx_description
1 polymer ?
#
loop_
_entity_poly.entity_id
_entity_poly.type
_entity_poly.pdbx_seq_one_letter_code
_entity_poly.pdbx_strand_id
1 'polypeptide(L)'
;MGMLTREEAWELLCDWTKTDSLRKHARAVEIVMRQAAYQYGEGDGDVEQWGIAGMLHDADYEQWPEEHPHRTVAWLQERDETAIAHAVSAHYTKWNVPYETQLDRA
;
A
#
# COMPACT_ATOMS: atom_id res chain seq x y z
N MET A 1 10.36 -12.77 -12.03
CA MET A 1 9.96 -12.56 -10.63
C MET A 1 8.44 -12.50 -10.60
N GLY A 2 7.82 -13.20 -9.65
CA GLY A 2 6.37 -13.21 -9.51
C GLY A 2 5.87 -11.93 -8.85
N MET A 3 4.59 -11.63 -9.03
CA MET A 3 3.88 -10.56 -8.33
C MET A 3 3.98 -10.73 -6.81
N LEU A 4 4.15 -9.64 -6.08
CA LEU A 4 4.15 -9.59 -4.63
C LEU A 4 2.87 -10.22 -4.07
N THR A 5 3.03 -11.15 -3.14
CA THR A 5 1.88 -11.80 -2.50
C THR A 5 1.39 -11.00 -1.29
N ARG A 6 0.11 -11.19 -0.96
CA ARG A 6 -0.50 -10.62 0.25
C ARG A 6 0.23 -11.05 1.52
N GLU A 7 0.69 -12.30 1.58
CA GLU A 7 1.43 -12.85 2.71
C GLU A 7 2.77 -12.13 2.90
N GLU A 8 3.55 -11.94 1.83
CA GLU A 8 4.82 -11.19 1.88
C GLU A 8 4.62 -9.74 2.30
N ALA A 9 3.55 -9.08 1.82
CA ALA A 9 3.18 -7.74 2.26
C ALA A 9 2.80 -7.72 3.76
N TRP A 10 2.08 -8.73 4.24
CA TRP A 10 1.70 -8.83 5.65
C TRP A 10 2.91 -9.05 6.56
N GLU A 11 3.88 -9.86 6.14
CA GLU A 11 5.15 -10.05 6.86
C GLU A 11 5.91 -8.73 7.00
N LEU A 12 6.06 -7.97 5.90
CA LEU A 12 6.66 -6.63 5.95
C LEU A 12 5.93 -5.70 6.91
N LEU A 13 4.60 -5.61 6.82
CA LEU A 13 3.79 -4.79 7.71
C LEU A 13 4.04 -5.17 9.17
N CYS A 14 4.10 -6.47 9.48
CA CYS A 14 4.37 -6.93 10.84
C CYS A 14 5.80 -6.63 11.30
N ASP A 15 6.75 -6.59 10.37
CA ASP A 15 8.14 -6.22 10.62
C ASP A 15 8.31 -4.73 10.90
N TRP A 16 7.57 -3.86 10.22
CA TRP A 16 7.72 -2.41 10.34
C TRP A 16 6.71 -1.75 11.29
N THR A 17 5.51 -2.30 11.38
CA THR A 17 4.45 -1.85 12.31
C THR A 17 4.33 -2.85 13.45
N LYS A 18 4.62 -2.43 14.69
CA LYS A 18 4.56 -3.26 15.92
C LYS A 18 3.27 -3.04 16.71
N THR A 19 2.66 -1.87 16.59
CA THR A 19 1.45 -1.54 17.35
C THR A 19 0.21 -2.21 16.76
N ASP A 20 -0.53 -2.93 17.62
CA ASP A 20 -1.75 -3.65 17.24
C ASP A 20 -2.84 -2.76 16.63
N SER A 21 -3.00 -1.52 17.10
CA SER A 21 -3.98 -0.59 16.53
C SER A 21 -3.63 -0.17 15.11
N LEU A 22 -2.34 0.02 14.81
CA LEU A 22 -1.87 0.36 13.47
C LEU A 22 -2.01 -0.83 12.50
N ARG A 23 -1.71 -2.05 12.96
CA ARG A 23 -1.98 -3.26 12.16
C ARG A 23 -3.46 -3.45 11.86
N LYS A 24 -4.33 -3.14 12.82
CA LYS A 24 -5.80 -3.17 12.61
C LYS A 24 -6.26 -2.10 11.63
N HIS A 25 -5.68 -0.91 11.67
CA HIS A 25 -5.89 0.16 10.69
C HIS A 25 -5.51 -0.31 9.28
N ALA A 26 -4.27 -0.77 9.09
CA ALA A 26 -3.80 -1.29 7.81
C ALA A 26 -4.72 -2.40 7.24
N ARG A 27 -5.16 -3.34 8.09
CA ARG A 27 -6.10 -4.40 7.68
C ARG A 27 -7.49 -3.87 7.32
N ALA A 28 -7.99 -2.84 8.01
CA ALA A 28 -9.26 -2.22 7.67
C ALA A 28 -9.18 -1.54 6.30
N VAL A 29 -8.10 -0.81 6.02
CA VAL A 29 -7.85 -0.17 4.72
C VAL A 29 -7.68 -1.21 3.62
N GLU A 30 -6.93 -2.29 3.86
CA GLU A 30 -6.83 -3.44 2.95
C GLU A 30 -8.23 -3.95 2.52
N ILE A 31 -9.12 -4.21 3.48
CA ILE A 31 -10.47 -4.72 3.21
C ILE A 31 -11.27 -3.73 2.34
N VAL A 32 -11.21 -2.44 2.66
CA VAL A 32 -11.91 -1.38 1.90
C VAL A 32 -11.35 -1.31 0.47
N MET A 33 -10.04 -1.35 0.32
CA MET A 33 -9.37 -1.28 -0.98
C MET A 33 -9.67 -2.49 -1.86
N ARG A 34 -9.72 -3.69 -1.29
CA ARG A 34 -10.15 -4.90 -1.99
C ARG A 34 -11.58 -4.77 -2.54
N GLN A 35 -12.48 -4.14 -1.78
CA GLN A 35 -13.83 -3.86 -2.28
C GLN A 35 -13.83 -2.75 -3.35
N ALA A 36 -13.00 -1.74 -3.17
CA ALA A 36 -12.86 -0.62 -4.10
C ALA A 36 -12.36 -1.08 -5.49
N ALA A 37 -11.54 -2.14 -5.56
CA ALA A 37 -11.11 -2.75 -6.82
C ALA A 37 -12.28 -3.17 -7.73
N TYR A 38 -13.41 -3.63 -7.16
CA TYR A 38 -14.60 -3.98 -7.94
C TYR A 38 -15.39 -2.77 -8.44
N GLN A 39 -15.26 -1.63 -7.75
CA GLN A 39 -16.01 -0.42 -8.08
C GLN A 39 -15.24 0.51 -9.02
N TYR A 40 -13.91 0.54 -8.88
CA TYR A 40 -13.05 1.53 -9.53
C TYR A 40 -11.90 0.92 -10.35
N GLY A 41 -11.59 -0.37 -10.15
CA GLY A 41 -10.65 -1.13 -10.96
C GLY A 41 -11.36 -2.10 -11.91
N GLU A 42 -10.64 -3.14 -12.33
CA GLU A 42 -11.14 -4.19 -13.23
C GLU A 42 -11.78 -5.40 -12.49
N GLY A 43 -12.05 -5.27 -11.19
CA GLY A 43 -12.60 -6.35 -10.37
C GLY A 43 -11.53 -7.35 -9.94
N ASP A 44 -11.80 -8.65 -10.10
CA ASP A 44 -10.98 -9.75 -9.57
C ASP A 44 -9.48 -9.65 -9.90
N GLY A 45 -9.14 -9.10 -11.08
CA GLY A 45 -7.76 -8.93 -11.54
C GLY A 45 -6.94 -7.95 -10.70
N ASP A 46 -7.61 -7.01 -10.00
CA ASP A 46 -6.98 -5.90 -9.30
C ASP A 46 -7.03 -6.04 -7.77
N VAL A 47 -7.84 -6.97 -7.26
CA VAL A 47 -8.15 -7.09 -5.82
C VAL A 47 -6.89 -7.19 -4.95
N GLU A 48 -5.91 -8.00 -5.37
CA GLU A 48 -4.67 -8.15 -4.60
C GLU A 48 -3.80 -6.89 -4.65
N GLN A 49 -3.66 -6.26 -5.82
CA GLN A 49 -2.89 -5.02 -5.96
C GLN A 49 -3.47 -3.90 -5.08
N TRP A 50 -4.79 -3.72 -5.11
CA TRP A 50 -5.49 -2.73 -4.30
C TRP A 50 -5.38 -3.04 -2.81
N GLY A 51 -5.58 -4.31 -2.44
CA GLY A 51 -5.44 -4.76 -1.06
C GLY A 51 -4.05 -4.49 -0.50
N ILE A 52 -3.00 -4.82 -1.25
CA ILE A 52 -1.60 -4.60 -0.86
C ILE A 52 -1.29 -3.10 -0.74
N ALA A 53 -1.75 -2.27 -1.68
CA ALA A 53 -1.59 -0.82 -1.60
C ALA A 53 -2.19 -0.25 -0.31
N GLY A 54 -3.43 -0.66 0.01
CA GLY A 54 -4.09 -0.28 1.25
C GLY A 54 -3.40 -0.80 2.52
N MET A 55 -2.93 -2.04 2.49
CA MET A 55 -2.23 -2.64 3.63
C MET A 55 -0.91 -1.93 3.95
N LEU A 56 -0.15 -1.55 2.91
CA LEU A 56 1.20 -1.06 3.08
C LEU A 56 1.31 0.47 3.15
N HIS A 57 0.26 1.24 2.85
CA HIS A 57 0.36 2.70 2.74
C HIS A 57 1.11 3.38 3.90
N ASP A 58 0.85 2.95 5.14
CA ASP A 58 1.47 3.47 6.37
C ASP A 58 2.57 2.56 6.96
N ALA A 59 3.06 1.54 6.24
CA ALA A 59 3.88 0.47 6.83
C ALA A 59 5.15 0.98 7.54
N ASP A 60 5.78 2.03 7.02
CA ASP A 60 6.99 2.64 7.58
C ASP A 60 6.73 3.76 8.60
N TYR A 61 5.47 4.18 8.78
CA TYR A 61 5.11 5.33 9.61
C TYR A 61 5.53 5.16 11.08
N GLU A 62 5.30 3.99 11.67
CA GLU A 62 5.56 3.79 13.11
C GLU A 62 7.05 3.87 13.47
N GLN A 63 7.91 3.28 12.64
CA GLN A 63 9.36 3.23 12.90
C GLN A 63 10.11 4.45 12.36
N TRP A 64 9.65 5.01 11.24
CA TRP A 64 10.34 6.11 10.54
C TRP A 64 9.36 7.22 10.11
N PRO A 65 8.70 7.91 11.06
CA PRO A 65 7.66 8.90 10.75
C PRO A 65 8.17 10.09 9.91
N GLU A 66 9.45 10.45 10.03
CA GLU A 66 10.07 11.54 9.26
C GLU A 66 10.43 11.14 7.83
N GLU A 67 10.57 9.83 7.56
CA GLU A 67 10.88 9.30 6.23
C GLU A 67 9.61 8.85 5.50
N HIS A 68 8.50 8.65 6.19
CA HIS A 68 7.26 8.14 5.61
C HIS A 68 6.74 9.00 4.43
N PRO A 69 6.34 8.38 3.30
CA PRO A 69 6.27 6.94 3.01
C PRO A 69 7.48 6.37 2.23
N HIS A 70 8.65 7.03 2.30
CA HIS A 70 9.81 6.76 1.44
C HIS A 70 10.31 5.32 1.51
N ARG A 71 10.31 4.71 2.69
CA ARG A 71 10.86 3.36 2.86
C ARG A 71 9.91 2.32 2.25
N THR A 72 8.61 2.51 2.43
CA THR A 72 7.60 1.64 1.79
C THR A 72 7.67 1.76 0.28
N VAL A 73 7.75 2.98 -0.26
CA VAL A 73 7.86 3.22 -1.70
C VAL A 73 9.13 2.57 -2.27
N ALA A 74 10.29 2.76 -1.63
CA ALA A 74 11.54 2.15 -2.08
C ALA A 74 11.47 0.62 -2.07
N TRP A 75 10.93 0.02 -1.01
CA TRP A 75 10.81 -1.42 -0.88
C TRP A 75 9.91 -2.06 -1.96
N LEU A 76 8.83 -1.36 -2.34
CA LEU A 76 7.94 -1.77 -3.44
C LEU A 76 8.63 -1.63 -4.80
N GLN A 77 9.37 -0.54 -5.02
CA GLN A 77 10.13 -0.32 -6.27
C GLN A 77 11.21 -1.39 -6.48
N GLU A 78 11.92 -1.82 -5.43
CA GLU A 78 12.90 -2.91 -5.49
C GLU A 78 12.31 -4.25 -5.92
N ARG A 79 10.98 -4.40 -5.88
CA ARG A 79 10.22 -5.60 -6.24
C ARG A 79 9.46 -5.45 -7.54
N ASP A 80 9.71 -4.38 -8.30
CA ASP A 80 8.99 -4.04 -9.53
C ASP A 80 7.49 -3.77 -9.33
N GLU A 81 7.03 -3.51 -8.09
CA GLU A 81 5.64 -3.20 -7.75
C GLU A 81 5.33 -1.70 -7.94
N THR A 82 5.60 -1.21 -9.15
CA THR A 82 5.60 0.21 -9.49
C THR A 82 4.25 0.89 -9.33
N ALA A 83 3.15 0.23 -9.69
CA ALA A 83 1.79 0.76 -9.52
C ALA A 83 1.42 0.94 -8.05
N ILE A 84 1.76 -0.03 -7.20
CA ILE A 84 1.54 0.04 -5.75
C ILE A 84 2.42 1.14 -5.16
N ALA A 85 3.70 1.19 -5.54
CA ALA A 85 4.63 2.22 -5.09
C ALA A 85 4.13 3.64 -5.42
N HIS A 86 3.56 3.83 -6.62
CA HIS A 86 3.01 5.12 -7.03
C HIS A 86 1.79 5.50 -6.19
N ALA A 87 0.84 4.59 -5.99
CA ALA A 87 -0.32 4.83 -5.15
C ALA A 87 0.06 5.17 -3.69
N VAL A 88 1.02 4.43 -3.13
CA VAL A 88 1.59 4.74 -1.80
C VAL A 88 2.33 6.07 -1.80
N SER A 89 2.99 6.48 -2.88
CA SER A 89 3.60 7.82 -2.91
C SER A 89 2.54 8.94 -2.98
N ALA A 90 1.40 8.68 -3.63
CA ALA A 90 0.34 9.64 -3.86
C ALA A 90 -0.58 9.86 -2.65
N HIS A 91 -0.78 8.84 -1.78
CA HIS A 91 -1.58 9.01 -0.55
C HIS A 91 -0.99 10.09 0.36
N TYR A 92 0.34 10.25 0.36
CA TYR A 92 1.02 11.26 1.14
C TYR A 92 1.06 12.59 0.41
N THR A 93 -0.04 13.34 0.53
CA THR A 93 -0.28 14.63 -0.17
C THR A 93 0.85 15.65 -0.09
N LYS A 94 1.73 15.60 0.93
CA LYS A 94 2.90 16.50 1.05
C LYS A 94 3.92 16.33 -0.07
N TRP A 95 4.01 15.15 -0.68
CA TRP A 95 4.91 14.91 -1.81
C TRP A 95 4.38 15.45 -3.14
N ASN A 96 3.12 15.89 -3.20
CA ASN A 96 2.51 16.49 -4.39
C ASN A 96 2.66 15.63 -5.66
N VAL A 97 2.58 14.30 -5.49
CA VAL A 97 2.55 13.34 -6.58
C VAL A 97 1.17 13.42 -7.26
N PRO A 98 1.10 13.54 -8.60
CA PRO A 98 -0.17 13.58 -9.32
C PRO A 98 -0.88 12.22 -9.27
N TYR A 99 -2.20 12.22 -9.24
CA TYR A 99 -2.99 11.01 -9.41
C TYR A 99 -3.11 10.68 -10.90
N GLU A 100 -2.53 9.55 -11.32
CA GLU A 100 -2.52 9.09 -12.71
C GLU A 100 -3.55 7.97 -12.94
N THR A 101 -3.84 7.19 -11.90
CA THR A 101 -4.76 6.05 -11.93
C THR A 101 -5.87 6.19 -10.88
N GLN A 102 -6.86 5.29 -10.95
CA GLN A 102 -7.89 5.19 -9.92
C GLN A 102 -7.33 4.66 -8.60
N LEU A 103 -6.31 3.81 -8.65
CA LEU A 103 -5.63 3.28 -7.46
C LEU A 103 -4.96 4.39 -6.66
N ASP A 104 -4.41 5.42 -7.32
CA ASP A 104 -3.73 6.54 -6.64
C ASP A 104 -4.68 7.43 -5.81
N ARG A 105 -5.99 7.33 -6.07
CA ARG A 105 -7.03 8.16 -5.44
C ARG A 105 -7.76 7.44 -4.32
N ALA A 106 -7.45 6.17 -4.11
CA ALA A 106 -8.19 5.26 -3.26
C ALA A 106 -7.62 5.23 -1.84
#